data_AF-A0A453IKI2-F1
#
_entry.id   AF-A0A453IKI2-F1
#
_cell.length_a   1.000
_cell.length_b   1.000
_cell.length_c   1.000
_cell.angle_alpha   90.00
_cell.angle_beta   90.00
_cell.angle_gamma   90.00
#
_symmetry.space_group_name_H-M   'P 1'
#
loop_
_entity.id
_entity.type
_entity.pdbx_description
1 polymer ?
#
loop_
_entity_poly.entity_id
_entity_poly.type
_entity_poly.pdbx_seq_one_letter_code
_entity_poly.pdbx_strand_id
1 'polypeptide(L)'
;MLANADENGEAHIVLCRVLMGRPEAIPAGSSQLHPSSDDYDSAVDNMQNPQWYVVWSKDMNTRILPEYVVSFKCPSLHQMQGSSGATSALKKPSPVARDMFPTLLAEIQRFVPSSKLETLQGTYNRFKKGQMKKDQFIRFLRAFIGDRVLTAVAKKLRGY
;
A
#
# COMPACT_ATOMS: atom_id res chain seq x y z
N MET A 1 0.79 6.27 0.81
CA MET A 1 1.45 7.40 1.48
C MET A 1 2.91 7.02 1.63
N LEU A 2 3.80 7.62 0.84
CA LEU A 2 5.22 7.27 0.77
C LEU A 2 6.02 8.39 1.45
N ALA A 3 5.95 8.48 2.77
CA ALA A 3 6.88 9.32 3.53
C ALA A 3 8.10 8.46 3.85
N ASN A 4 9.28 8.90 3.41
CA ASN A 4 10.53 8.23 3.75
C ASN A 4 11.02 8.70 5.12
N ALA A 5 11.63 7.80 5.87
CA ALA A 5 12.29 8.16 7.11
C ALA A 5 13.59 8.93 6.82
N ASP A 6 13.86 9.94 7.65
CA ASP A 6 15.12 10.66 7.70
C ASP A 6 16.22 9.83 8.39
N GLU A 7 17.39 10.43 8.57
CA GLU A 7 18.54 9.81 9.25
C GLU A 7 18.24 9.42 10.70
N ASN A 8 17.23 10.04 11.33
CA ASN A 8 16.80 9.79 12.71
C ASN A 8 15.66 8.75 12.81
N GLY A 9 15.23 8.17 11.68
CA GLY A 9 14.12 7.22 11.62
C GLY A 9 12.73 7.89 11.70
N GLU A 10 12.64 9.20 11.49
CA GLU A 10 11.41 9.97 11.52
C GLU A 10 10.93 10.29 10.11
N ALA A 11 9.63 10.12 9.86
CA ALA A 11 8.99 10.44 8.60
C ALA A 11 8.08 11.66 8.80
N HIS A 12 8.00 12.49 7.76
CA HIS A 12 7.22 13.72 7.78
C HIS A 12 6.19 13.73 6.66
N ILE A 13 4.97 14.17 6.96
CA ILE A 13 3.94 14.49 5.98
C ILE A 13 3.50 15.93 6.15
N VAL A 14 3.18 16.59 5.04
CA VAL A 14 2.64 17.95 5.04
C VAL A 14 1.15 17.86 4.78
N LEU A 15 0.35 18.43 5.67
CA LEU A 15 -1.07 18.68 5.43
C LEU A 15 -1.20 20.03 4.74
N CYS A 16 -1.81 20.04 3.57
CA CYS A 16 -2.00 21.24 2.76
C CYS A 16 -3.49 21.54 2.59
N ARG A 17 -3.84 22.83 2.52
CA ARG A 17 -5.08 23.28 1.88
C ARG A 17 -4.82 23.46 0.39
N VAL A 18 -5.72 22.95 -0.44
CA VAL A 18 -5.57 23.00 -1.90
C VAL A 18 -6.83 23.57 -2.54
N LEU A 19 -6.65 24.57 -3.40
CA LEU A 19 -7.74 25.15 -4.20
C LEU A 19 -7.94 24.33 -5.47
N MET A 20 -8.83 23.33 -5.42
CA MET A 20 -9.01 22.37 -6.51
C MET A 20 -9.66 22.96 -7.79
N GLY A 21 -10.51 23.99 -7.69
CA GLY A 21 -11.19 24.53 -8.88
C GLY A 21 -12.08 23.49 -9.58
N ARG A 22 -12.01 23.43 -10.91
CA ARG A 22 -12.66 22.41 -11.76
C ARG A 22 -11.70 21.25 -12.04
N PRO A 23 -11.81 20.10 -11.34
CA PRO A 23 -10.94 18.97 -11.60
C PRO A 23 -11.39 18.16 -12.82
N GLU A 24 -10.43 17.66 -13.59
CA GLU A 24 -10.65 16.56 -14.55
C GLU A 24 -10.35 15.19 -13.92
N ALA A 25 -10.98 14.13 -14.44
CA ALA A 25 -10.66 12.78 -14.04
C ALA A 25 -9.49 12.24 -14.88
N ILE A 26 -8.41 11.82 -14.23
CA ILE A 26 -7.25 11.19 -14.90
C ILE A 26 -7.02 9.77 -14.38
N PRO A 27 -6.74 8.79 -15.26
CA PRO A 27 -6.35 7.45 -14.82
C PRO A 27 -5.02 7.48 -14.05
N ALA A 28 -4.91 6.64 -13.02
CA ALA A 28 -3.64 6.43 -12.34
C ALA A 28 -2.57 5.94 -13.34
N GLY A 29 -1.40 6.57 -13.34
CA GLY A 29 -0.31 6.27 -14.28
C GLY A 29 -0.39 7.04 -15.61
N SER A 30 -1.29 8.02 -15.73
CA SER A 30 -1.30 8.95 -16.87
C SER A 30 0.04 9.68 -17.01
N SER A 31 0.47 9.93 -18.25
CA SER A 31 1.65 10.73 -18.60
C SER A 31 1.34 12.23 -18.75
N GLN A 32 0.13 12.66 -18.40
CA GLN A 32 -0.33 14.04 -18.54
C GLN A 32 0.36 14.97 -17.53
N LEU A 33 0.84 16.12 -18.02
CA LEU A 33 1.63 17.09 -17.24
C LEU A 33 0.95 18.45 -17.06
N HIS A 34 -0.19 18.67 -17.71
CA HIS A 34 -0.96 19.91 -17.71
C HIS A 34 -2.46 19.60 -17.92
N PRO A 35 -3.38 20.56 -17.73
CA PRO A 35 -4.79 20.36 -18.03
C PRO A 35 -5.03 19.86 -19.45
N SER A 36 -6.03 19.00 -19.67
CA SER A 36 -6.41 18.56 -21.02
C SER A 36 -7.09 19.66 -21.85
N SER A 37 -7.67 20.66 -21.19
CA SER A 37 -8.21 21.88 -21.78
C SER A 37 -8.20 23.02 -20.75
N ASP A 38 -8.51 24.25 -21.21
CA ASP A 38 -8.63 25.43 -20.34
C ASP A 38 -9.84 25.40 -19.39
N ASP A 39 -10.69 24.37 -19.52
CA ASP A 39 -11.81 24.15 -18.60
C ASP A 39 -11.39 23.51 -17.27
N TYR A 40 -10.15 23.03 -17.18
CA TYR A 40 -9.68 22.29 -16.02
C TYR A 40 -8.53 22.98 -15.30
N ASP A 41 -8.60 22.87 -13.98
CA ASP A 41 -7.74 23.55 -13.02
C ASP A 41 -6.75 22.61 -12.34
N SER A 42 -7.15 21.35 -12.20
CA SER A 42 -6.49 20.31 -11.41
C SER A 42 -6.98 18.95 -11.91
N ALA A 43 -6.51 17.86 -11.30
CA ALA A 43 -7.05 16.53 -11.62
C ALA A 43 -7.22 15.63 -10.40
N VAL A 44 -8.09 14.64 -10.53
CA VAL A 44 -8.37 13.61 -9.54
C VAL A 44 -8.45 12.23 -10.20
N ASP A 45 -8.26 11.18 -9.40
CA ASP A 45 -8.43 9.80 -9.87
C ASP A 45 -9.90 9.37 -9.99
N ASN A 46 -10.79 9.95 -9.17
CA ASN A 46 -12.22 9.69 -9.19
C ASN A 46 -13.01 10.94 -8.80
N MET A 47 -14.06 11.29 -9.56
CA MET A 47 -14.84 12.51 -9.35
C MET A 47 -15.79 12.44 -8.14
N GLN A 48 -16.22 11.24 -7.73
CA GLN A 48 -17.17 11.06 -6.63
C GLN A 48 -16.45 10.80 -5.30
N ASN A 49 -15.36 10.03 -5.33
CA ASN A 49 -14.58 9.66 -4.15
C ASN A 49 -13.08 9.69 -4.47
N PRO A 50 -12.49 10.89 -4.61
CA PRO A 50 -11.07 11.06 -4.93
C PRO A 50 -10.18 10.50 -3.83
N GLN A 51 -9.12 9.79 -4.22
CA GLN A 51 -8.05 9.31 -3.34
C GLN A 51 -6.71 9.97 -3.66
N TRP A 52 -6.54 10.46 -4.89
CA TRP A 52 -5.34 11.15 -5.34
C TRP A 52 -5.73 12.44 -6.05
N TYR A 53 -4.96 13.49 -5.78
CA TYR A 53 -5.17 14.82 -6.32
C TYR A 53 -3.89 15.26 -7.03
N VAL A 54 -4.05 15.96 -8.15
CA VAL A 54 -2.95 16.54 -8.92
C VAL A 54 -3.18 18.03 -9.06
N VAL A 55 -2.20 18.79 -8.62
CA VAL A 55 -2.08 20.23 -8.92
C VAL A 55 -0.98 20.37 -9.96
N TRP A 56 -1.28 21.04 -11.06
CA TRP A 56 -0.32 21.22 -12.14
C TRP A 56 0.82 22.13 -11.71
N SER A 57 2.04 21.84 -12.17
CA SER A 57 3.25 22.57 -11.75
C SER A 57 3.15 24.08 -11.92
N LYS A 58 2.45 24.53 -12.98
CA LYS A 58 2.23 25.96 -13.26
C LYS A 58 1.48 26.70 -12.14
N ASP A 59 0.63 26.00 -11.40
CA ASP A 59 -0.24 26.59 -10.38
C ASP A 59 0.10 26.15 -8.95
N MET A 60 1.18 25.39 -8.77
CA MET A 60 1.56 24.80 -7.48
C MET A 60 1.71 25.87 -6.38
N ASN A 61 2.37 26.99 -6.70
CA ASN A 61 2.68 28.05 -5.74
C ASN A 61 1.48 28.94 -5.36
N THR A 62 0.41 28.92 -6.16
CA THR A 62 -0.79 29.74 -5.94
C THR A 62 -1.95 28.93 -5.38
N ARG A 63 -1.97 27.61 -5.60
CA ARG A 63 -3.08 26.73 -5.22
C ARG A 63 -2.80 25.83 -4.01
N ILE A 64 -1.55 25.66 -3.60
CA ILE A 64 -1.18 24.84 -2.45
C ILE A 64 -0.72 25.74 -1.30
N LEU A 65 -1.42 25.65 -0.17
CA LEU A 65 -1.01 26.24 1.10
C LEU A 65 -0.61 25.12 2.07
N PRO A 66 0.70 24.93 2.36
CA PRO A 66 1.15 24.08 3.44
C PRO A 66 0.63 24.63 4.77
N GLU A 67 -0.11 23.82 5.54
CA GLU A 67 -0.75 24.26 6.78
C GLU A 67 -0.08 23.65 8.01
N TYR A 68 0.21 22.36 7.96
CA TYR A 68 0.83 21.65 9.08
C TYR A 68 1.86 20.63 8.59
N VAL A 69 2.86 20.37 9.43
CA VAL A 69 3.78 19.24 9.28
C VAL A 69 3.49 18.25 10.40
N VAL A 70 3.25 17.00 10.04
CA VAL A 70 3.10 15.90 10.98
C VAL A 70 4.32 15.00 10.89
N SER A 71 5.07 14.95 11.98
CA SER A 71 6.25 14.10 12.15
C SER A 71 5.87 12.86 12.94
N PHE A 72 6.32 11.69 12.48
CA PHE A 72 6.04 10.43 13.14
C PHE A 72 7.15 9.42 12.90
N LYS A 73 7.38 8.55 13.89
CA LYS A 73 8.32 7.43 13.75
C LYS A 73 7.55 6.17 13.40
N CYS A 74 7.99 5.48 12.36
CA CYS A 74 7.45 4.19 11.98
C CYS A 74 8.57 3.15 11.97
N PRO A 75 8.60 2.21 12.94
CA PRO A 75 9.67 1.21 13.05
C PRO A 75 9.88 0.35 11.79
N SER A 76 8.90 0.30 10.88
CA SER A 76 8.94 -0.47 9.64
C SER A 76 9.47 0.27 8.40
N LEU A 77 9.82 1.56 8.48
CA LEU A 77 10.31 2.35 7.32
C LEU A 77 11.84 2.28 7.11
N HIS A 78 12.60 1.68 8.03
CA HIS A 78 14.07 1.58 7.99
C HIS A 78 14.65 0.67 6.88
N GLN A 79 13.87 0.17 5.92
CA GLN A 79 14.31 -0.89 5.00
C GLN A 79 14.15 -0.58 3.50
N MET A 80 14.10 0.70 3.10
CA MET A 80 13.99 1.09 1.68
C MET A 80 15.11 2.01 1.16
N GLN A 81 16.25 2.12 1.84
CA GLN A 81 17.44 2.76 1.26
C GLN A 81 18.59 1.76 1.10
N GLY A 82 18.97 1.51 -0.16
CA GLY A 82 20.27 0.96 -0.54
C GLY A 82 20.24 -0.36 -1.31
N SER A 83 20.41 -0.30 -2.64
CA SER A 83 21.66 -0.75 -3.29
C SER A 83 21.45 -1.01 -4.79
N SER A 84 21.94 -0.07 -5.60
CA SER A 84 22.45 -0.35 -6.94
C SER A 84 23.83 -1.00 -6.79
N GLY A 85 24.04 -2.16 -7.40
CA GLY A 85 25.34 -2.84 -7.42
C GLY A 85 25.23 -4.31 -7.76
N ALA A 86 25.31 -4.63 -9.05
CA ALA A 86 25.46 -5.99 -9.53
C ALA A 86 26.83 -6.56 -9.10
N THR A 87 26.84 -7.53 -8.19
CA THR A 87 27.83 -8.62 -8.15
C THR A 87 27.17 -9.89 -7.62
N SER A 88 27.37 -10.97 -8.34
CA SER A 88 26.89 -12.32 -8.09
C SER A 88 27.49 -12.90 -6.80
N ALA A 89 26.66 -13.13 -5.80
CA ALA A 89 26.93 -14.12 -4.76
C ALA A 89 25.60 -14.54 -4.13
N LEU A 90 25.34 -15.86 -4.12
CA LEU A 90 24.28 -16.49 -3.35
C LEU A 90 24.26 -15.92 -1.92
N LYS A 91 23.31 -15.05 -1.61
CA LYS A 91 22.99 -14.65 -0.24
C LYS A 91 21.59 -15.16 0.08
N LYS A 92 21.55 -16.05 1.07
CA LYS A 92 20.36 -16.68 1.66
C LYS A 92 19.25 -15.64 1.85
N PRO A 93 17.98 -15.93 1.52
CA PRO A 93 16.90 -14.97 1.67
C PRO A 93 16.60 -14.79 3.17
N SER A 94 17.05 -13.67 3.74
CA SER A 94 16.62 -13.20 5.06
C SER A 94 15.55 -12.10 4.90
N PRO A 95 14.68 -11.91 5.90
CA PRO A 95 13.23 -11.71 5.75
C PRO A 95 12.86 -10.27 5.40
N VAL A 96 12.72 -10.00 4.10
CA VAL A 96 12.18 -8.75 3.56
C VAL A 96 10.65 -8.75 3.70
N ALA A 97 10.11 -7.64 4.22
CA ALA A 97 8.70 -7.40 4.50
C ALA A 97 8.10 -8.33 5.57
N ARG A 98 7.57 -7.74 6.65
CA ARG A 98 6.58 -8.43 7.50
C ARG A 98 5.32 -8.62 6.66
N ASP A 99 5.36 -9.58 5.76
CA ASP A 99 4.19 -10.11 5.11
C ASP A 99 3.36 -10.71 6.26
N MET A 100 2.25 -10.05 6.61
CA MET A 100 1.36 -10.57 7.65
C MET A 100 0.70 -11.86 7.19
N PHE A 101 0.69 -12.16 5.88
CA PHE A 101 0.09 -13.36 5.34
C PHE A 101 0.79 -14.66 5.78
N PRO A 102 2.12 -14.81 5.77
CA PRO A 102 2.79 -15.96 6.38
C PRO A 102 2.40 -16.19 7.84
N THR A 103 2.36 -15.14 8.67
CA THR A 103 2.00 -15.27 10.09
C THR A 103 0.51 -15.58 10.26
N LEU A 104 -0.35 -14.96 9.45
CA LEU A 104 -1.77 -15.28 9.34
C LEU A 104 -1.96 -16.75 8.94
N LEU A 105 -1.23 -17.23 7.95
CA LEU A 105 -1.31 -18.61 7.46
C LEU A 105 -0.82 -19.63 8.49
N ALA A 106 0.27 -19.34 9.19
CA ALA A 106 0.76 -20.20 10.27
C ALA A 106 -0.27 -20.35 11.39
N GLU A 107 -0.99 -19.28 11.72
CA GLU A 107 -2.04 -19.33 12.73
C GLU A 107 -3.30 -20.05 12.20
N ILE A 108 -3.68 -19.79 10.94
CA ILE A 108 -4.78 -20.50 10.26
C ILE A 108 -4.52 -22.01 10.19
N GLN A 109 -3.27 -22.42 9.94
CA GLN A 109 -2.86 -23.83 9.88
C GLN A 109 -3.14 -24.59 11.19
N ARG A 110 -3.22 -23.90 12.33
CA ARG A 110 -3.59 -24.53 13.61
C ARG A 110 -5.06 -24.92 13.71
N PHE A 111 -5.92 -24.33 12.88
CA PHE A 111 -7.38 -24.54 12.89
C PHE A 111 -7.88 -25.38 11.72
N VAL A 112 -7.00 -25.76 10.77
CA VAL A 112 -7.37 -26.40 9.50
C VAL A 112 -6.75 -27.81 9.42
N PRO A 113 -7.54 -28.86 9.11
CA PRO A 113 -7.02 -30.21 8.92
C PRO A 113 -5.99 -30.30 7.79
N SER A 114 -5.01 -31.20 7.93
CA SER A 114 -3.89 -31.40 6.99
C SER A 114 -4.34 -31.55 5.53
N SER A 115 -5.48 -32.19 5.29
CA SER A 115 -6.06 -32.42 3.96
C SER A 115 -6.47 -31.14 3.22
N LYS A 116 -6.73 -30.04 3.92
CA LYS A 116 -7.09 -28.74 3.31
C LYS A 116 -5.89 -27.78 3.20
N LEU A 117 -4.78 -28.10 3.84
CA LEU A 117 -3.59 -27.24 3.86
C LEU A 117 -2.93 -27.10 2.49
N GLU A 118 -3.00 -28.14 1.65
CA GLU A 118 -2.45 -28.09 0.30
C GLU A 118 -3.14 -27.02 -0.56
N THR A 119 -4.47 -26.91 -0.47
CA THR A 119 -5.25 -25.88 -1.16
C THR A 119 -4.89 -24.48 -0.68
N LEU A 120 -4.71 -24.31 0.64
CA LEU A 120 -4.31 -23.04 1.25
C LEU A 120 -2.92 -22.61 0.77
N GLN A 121 -1.94 -23.52 0.83
CA GLN A 121 -0.56 -23.28 0.42
C GLN A 121 -0.45 -23.01 -1.09
N GLY A 122 -1.16 -23.80 -1.92
CA GLY A 122 -1.20 -23.59 -3.37
C GLY A 122 -1.78 -22.23 -3.75
N THR A 123 -2.83 -21.78 -3.05
CA THR A 123 -3.47 -20.48 -3.30
C THR A 123 -2.60 -19.32 -2.83
N TYR A 124 -1.94 -19.45 -1.67
CA TYR A 124 -0.98 -18.47 -1.20
C TYR A 124 0.23 -18.33 -2.13
N ASN A 125 0.78 -19.43 -2.64
CA ASN A 125 1.87 -19.41 -3.61
C ASN A 125 1.47 -18.68 -4.91
N ARG A 126 0.22 -18.84 -5.35
CA ARG A 126 -0.33 -18.12 -6.50
C ARG A 126 -0.43 -16.60 -6.24
N PHE A 127 -0.91 -16.22 -5.05
CA PHE A 127 -0.91 -14.82 -4.60
C PHE A 127 0.51 -14.23 -4.56
N LYS A 128 1.48 -14.94 -3.98
CA LYS A 128 2.89 -14.50 -3.91
C LYS A 128 3.51 -14.32 -5.30
N LYS A 129 3.11 -15.14 -6.27
CA LYS A 129 3.54 -15.04 -7.68
C LYS A 129 2.80 -13.94 -8.47
N GLY A 130 1.94 -13.14 -7.84
CA GLY A 130 1.18 -12.07 -8.51
C GLY A 130 0.05 -12.57 -9.42
N GLN A 131 -0.22 -13.88 -9.41
CA GLN A 131 -1.25 -14.51 -10.24
C GLN A 131 -2.66 -14.36 -9.64
N MET A 132 -2.79 -13.73 -8.48
CA MET A 132 -4.04 -13.48 -7.77
C MET A 132 -3.98 -12.12 -7.08
N LYS A 133 -5.04 -11.32 -7.21
CA LYS A 133 -5.13 -10.01 -6.53
C LYS A 133 -5.43 -10.18 -5.04
N LYS A 134 -5.08 -9.17 -4.24
CA LYS A 134 -5.26 -9.20 -2.77
C LYS A 134 -6.73 -9.40 -2.36
N ASP A 135 -7.68 -8.75 -3.03
CA ASP A 135 -9.11 -8.90 -2.77
C ASP A 135 -9.62 -10.32 -3.06
N GLN A 136 -9.12 -10.94 -4.13
CA GLN A 136 -9.41 -12.34 -4.46
C GLN A 136 -8.86 -13.29 -3.38
N PHE A 137 -7.65 -13.05 -2.90
CA PHE A 137 -7.06 -13.85 -1.84
C PHE A 137 -7.82 -13.71 -0.51
N ILE A 138 -8.24 -12.49 -0.14
CA ILE A 138 -9.07 -12.26 1.05
C ILE A 138 -10.43 -12.96 0.94
N ARG A 139 -11.10 -12.90 -0.22
CA ARG A 139 -12.36 -13.63 -0.45
C ARG A 139 -12.16 -15.15 -0.31
N PHE A 140 -11.06 -15.68 -0.84
CA PHE A 140 -10.71 -17.08 -0.65
C PHE A 140 -10.55 -17.43 0.83
N LEU A 141 -9.80 -16.64 1.60
CA LEU A 141 -9.62 -16.88 3.04
C LEU A 141 -10.96 -16.86 3.78
N ARG A 142 -11.84 -15.90 3.47
CA ARG A 142 -13.19 -15.85 4.05
C ARG A 142 -14.01 -17.11 3.77
N ALA A 143 -13.99 -17.59 2.52
CA ALA A 143 -14.70 -18.81 2.14
C ALA A 143 -14.08 -20.07 2.76
N PHE A 144 -12.76 -20.08 2.95
CA PHE A 144 -12.01 -21.26 3.36
C PHE A 144 -12.05 -21.50 4.89
N ILE A 145 -11.93 -20.45 5.70
CA ILE A 145 -11.92 -20.54 7.17
C ILE A 145 -13.08 -19.81 7.86
N GLY A 146 -13.86 -19.03 7.11
CA GLY A 146 -14.93 -18.20 7.66
C GLY A 146 -14.45 -16.86 8.23
N ASP A 147 -15.33 -15.86 8.20
CA ASP A 147 -15.04 -14.50 8.69
C ASP A 147 -14.70 -14.46 10.18
N ARG A 148 -15.32 -15.30 10.99
CA ARG A 148 -15.09 -15.34 12.45
C ARG A 148 -13.65 -15.71 12.78
N VAL A 149 -13.14 -16.78 12.18
CA VAL A 149 -11.76 -17.25 12.38
C VAL A 149 -10.77 -16.25 11.79
N LEU A 150 -11.02 -15.76 10.57
CA LEU A 150 -10.16 -14.76 9.94
C LEU A 150 -10.04 -13.48 10.78
N THR A 151 -11.14 -13.02 11.37
CA THR A 151 -11.17 -11.84 12.24
C THR A 151 -10.45 -12.11 13.57
N ALA A 152 -10.65 -13.27 14.19
CA ALA A 152 -9.99 -13.64 15.44
C ALA A 152 -8.45 -13.71 15.27
N VAL A 153 -7.99 -14.35 14.21
CA VAL A 153 -6.55 -14.41 13.88
C VAL A 153 -6.00 -13.02 13.57
N ALA A 154 -6.73 -12.21 12.79
CA ALA A 154 -6.30 -10.86 12.47
C ALA A 154 -6.23 -9.94 13.71
N LYS A 155 -7.14 -10.09 14.67
CA LYS A 155 -7.10 -9.37 15.96
C LYS A 155 -5.91 -9.78 16.81
N LYS A 156 -5.68 -11.09 16.95
CA LYS A 156 -4.54 -11.65 17.68
C LYS A 156 -3.20 -11.15 17.12
N LEU A 157 -3.07 -11.05 15.80
CA LEU A 157 -1.87 -10.52 15.15
C LEU A 157 -1.71 -8.99 15.27
N ARG A 158 -2.79 -8.27 15.57
CA ARG A 158 -2.76 -6.82 15.85
C ARG A 158 -2.49 -6.49 17.32
N GLY A 159 -2.40 -7.48 18.20
CA GLY A 159 -2.02 -7.28 19.61
C GLY A 159 -3.16 -6.79 20.51
N TYR A 160 -4.42 -7.14 20.21
CA TYR A 160 -5.59 -6.93 21.06
C TYR A 160 -6.18 -8.26 21.52
#